data_AF-A0A1A8L1Z8-F1
#
_entry.id   AF-A0A1A8L1Z8-F1
#
_cell.length_a   1.000
_cell.length_b   1.000
_cell.length_c   1.000
_cell.angle_alpha   90.00
_cell.angle_beta   90.00
_cell.angle_gamma   90.00
#
_symmetry.space_group_name_H-M   'P 1'
#
loop_
_entity.id
_entity.type
_entity.pdbx_description
1 polymer ?
#
loop_
_entity_poly.entity_id
_entity_poly.type
_entity_poly.pdbx_seq_one_letter_code
_entity_poly.pdbx_strand_id
1 'polypeptide(L)' 'AAPAPEEPKPPTPPPPKEPTSAPVDLFVEDKNDNSITIIWSQPANIGPTGLDGYVIEICKDGTEDWKAVN' A
#
# COMPACT_ATOMS: atom_id res chain seq x y z
N ALA A 1 7.02 -51.07 18.85
CA ALA A 1 6.04 -50.11 18.32
C ALA A 1 6.66 -49.46 17.09
N ALA A 2 6.04 -49.61 15.92
CA ALA A 2 6.48 -48.91 14.71
C ALA A 2 6.11 -47.41 14.84
N PRO A 3 6.97 -46.46 14.46
CA PRO A 3 6.54 -45.07 14.34
C PRO A 3 5.54 -44.98 13.18
N ALA A 4 4.42 -44.31 13.43
CA ALA A 4 3.43 -44.05 12.40
C ALA A 4 4.07 -43.26 11.24
N PRO A 5 3.71 -43.56 9.97
CA PRO A 5 4.15 -42.73 8.85
C PRO A 5 3.57 -41.33 9.00
N GLU A 6 4.44 -40.30 9.06
CA GLU A 6 4.02 -38.91 8.98
C GLU A 6 3.25 -38.70 7.68
N GLU A 7 1.96 -38.38 7.81
CA GLU A 7 1.13 -37.95 6.68
C GLU A 7 1.76 -36.71 6.02
N PRO A 8 1.81 -36.62 4.69
CA PRO A 8 2.31 -35.44 4.02
C PRO A 8 1.38 -34.27 4.34
N LYS A 9 1.83 -33.39 5.24
CA LYS A 9 1.14 -32.15 5.59
C LYS A 9 0.79 -31.42 4.29
N PRO A 10 -0.49 -31.04 4.06
CA PRO A 10 -0.90 -30.36 2.83
C PRO A 10 0.00 -29.13 2.60
N PRO A 11 0.33 -28.80 1.33
CA PRO A 11 1.15 -27.64 1.02
C PRO A 11 0.50 -26.42 1.67
N THR A 12 1.25 -25.78 2.55
CA THR A 12 0.81 -24.54 3.21
C THR A 12 0.45 -23.55 2.10
N PRO A 13 -0.74 -22.90 2.14
CA PRO A 13 -1.07 -21.86 1.19
C PRO A 13 0.08 -20.85 1.15
N PRO A 14 0.46 -20.32 -0.03
CA PRO A 14 1.43 -19.24 -0.06
C PRO A 14 0.97 -18.16 0.92
N PRO A 15 1.91 -17.56 1.70
CA PRO A 15 1.55 -16.47 2.59
C PRO A 15 0.71 -15.44 1.81
N PRO A 16 -0.34 -14.84 2.41
CA PRO A 16 -1.12 -13.81 1.75
C PRO A 16 -0.15 -12.81 1.13
N LYS A 17 -0.27 -12.55 -0.19
CA LYS A 17 0.58 -11.58 -0.87
C LYS A 17 0.44 -10.28 -0.09
N GLU A 18 1.48 -9.90 0.66
CA GLU A 18 1.44 -8.66 1.43
C GLU A 18 1.16 -7.53 0.43
N PRO A 19 0.01 -6.84 0.57
CA PRO A 19 -0.30 -5.75 -0.34
C PRO A 19 0.77 -4.68 -0.19
N THR A 20 1.06 -4.00 -1.30
CA THR A 20 1.91 -2.81 -1.28
C THR A 20 1.36 -1.84 -0.23
N SER A 21 2.20 -1.46 0.73
CA SER A 21 1.76 -0.60 1.81
C SER A 21 1.45 0.82 1.30
N ALA A 22 0.89 1.66 2.17
CA ALA A 22 0.71 3.07 1.85
C ALA A 22 2.07 3.79 1.81
N PRO A 23 2.23 4.82 0.95
CA PRO A 23 3.42 5.66 0.96
C PRO A 23 3.65 6.26 2.35
N VAL A 24 4.92 6.37 2.72
CA VAL A 24 5.35 6.95 4.01
C VAL A 24 5.80 8.39 3.81
N ASP A 25 5.98 9.13 4.90
CA ASP A 25 6.47 10.53 4.86
C ASP A 25 5.68 11.43 3.90
N LEU A 26 4.35 11.34 3.90
CA LEU A 26 3.53 12.26 3.12
C LEU A 26 3.55 13.64 3.79
N PHE A 27 4.13 14.64 3.13
CA PHE A 27 4.11 16.03 3.58
C PHE A 27 3.88 17.01 2.44
N VAL A 28 3.33 18.17 2.79
CA VAL A 28 3.17 19.30 1.87
C VAL A 28 4.47 20.09 1.86
N GLU A 29 5.15 20.11 0.71
CA GLU A 29 6.37 20.91 0.52
C GLU A 29 6.03 22.38 0.31
N ASP A 30 5.06 22.64 -0.56
CA ASP A 30 4.67 24.00 -0.93
C ASP A 30 3.17 24.10 -1.19
N LYS A 31 2.61 25.27 -0.90
CA LYS A 31 1.20 25.57 -1.13
C LYS A 31 1.07 26.96 -1.75
N ASN A 32 0.57 26.97 -2.97
CA ASN A 32 0.19 28.16 -3.70
C ASN A 32 -1.33 28.34 -3.67
N ASP A 33 -1.80 29.47 -4.21
CA ASP A 33 -3.25 29.76 -4.29
C ASP A 33 -4.01 28.74 -5.16
N ASN A 34 -3.34 28.10 -6.12
CA ASN A 34 -3.97 27.18 -7.07
C ASN A 34 -3.24 25.83 -7.24
N SER A 35 -2.19 25.56 -6.45
CA SER A 35 -1.46 24.29 -6.54
C SER A 35 -0.91 23.90 -5.17
N ILE A 36 -0.77 22.60 -4.94
CA ILE A 36 -0.14 22.05 -3.75
C ILE A 36 0.93 21.08 -4.22
N THR A 37 2.14 21.23 -3.70
CA THR A 37 3.24 20.30 -3.92
C THR A 37 3.31 19.38 -2.71
N ILE A 38 3.12 18.08 -2.95
CA ILE A 38 3.25 17.06 -1.92
C ILE A 38 4.43 16.15 -2.26
N ILE A 39 5.18 15.77 -1.24
CA ILE A 39 6.26 14.81 -1.33
C ILE A 39 5.86 13.60 -0.48
N TRP A 40 6.16 12.42 -1.00
CA TRP A 40 5.98 11.18 -0.29
C TRP A 40 7.12 10.21 -0.61
N SER A 41 7.39 9.32 0.33
CA SER A 41 8.38 8.26 0.23
C SER A 41 7.71 6.95 -0.19
N GLN A 42 8.51 6.07 -0.80
CA GLN A 42 8.07 4.73 -1.15
C GLN A 42 7.55 3.96 0.08
N PRO A 43 6.52 3.11 -0.10
CA PRO A 43 6.00 2.32 1.01
C PRO A 43 7.07 1.41 1.60
N ALA A 44 7.02 1.23 2.92
CA ALA A 44 7.98 0.39 3.64
C ALA A 44 7.98 -1.07 3.15
N ASN A 45 6.82 -1.56 2.72
CA ASN A 45 6.65 -2.88 2.14
C ASN A 45 6.11 -2.74 0.72
N ILE A 46 6.91 -3.14 -0.26
CA ILE A 46 6.49 -3.31 -1.65
C ILE A 46 6.24 -4.82 -1.84
N GLY A 47 5.02 -5.19 -2.17
CA GLY A 47 4.63 -6.58 -2.36
C GLY A 47 5.41 -7.27 -3.50
N PRO A 48 5.31 -8.59 -3.63
CA PRO A 48 6.04 -9.37 -4.63
C PRO A 48 5.67 -9.03 -6.08
N THR A 49 4.54 -8.35 -6.29
CA THR A 49 4.09 -7.82 -7.59
C THR A 49 4.69 -6.45 -7.93
N GLY A 50 5.37 -5.81 -6.99
CA GLY A 50 5.88 -4.45 -7.15
C GLY A 50 4.87 -3.37 -6.75
N LEU A 51 5.21 -2.14 -7.12
CA LEU A 51 4.38 -0.95 -6.95
C LEU A 51 3.93 -0.48 -8.33
N ASP A 52 2.62 -0.48 -8.59
CA ASP A 52 2.06 -0.05 -9.87
C ASP A 52 2.09 1.48 -10.05
N GLY A 53 2.05 2.24 -8.95
CA GLY A 53 2.09 3.69 -8.94
C GLY A 53 1.44 4.29 -7.69
N TYR A 54 1.19 5.60 -7.74
CA TYR A 54 0.50 6.34 -6.68
C TYR A 54 -0.74 7.04 -7.24
N VAL A 55 -1.83 7.02 -6.47
CA VAL A 55 -3.03 7.81 -6.73
C VAL A 55 -3.06 8.93 -5.71
N ILE A 56 -3.16 10.17 -6.20
CA ILE A 56 -3.32 11.34 -5.34
C ILE A 56 -4.81 11.64 -5.29
N GLU A 57 -5.36 11.69 -4.08
CA GLU A 57 -6.75 12.06 -3.86
C GLU A 57 -6.83 13.35 -3.04
N ILE A 58 -7.75 14.23 -3.43
CA ILE A 58 -8.04 15.47 -2.73
C ILE A 58 -9.46 15.39 -2.17
N CYS A 59 -9.58 15.66 -0.87
CA CYS A 59 -10.84 15.88 -0.19
C CYS A 59 -10.96 17.36 0.18
N LYS A 60 -12.06 17.99 -0.20
CA LYS A 60 -12.32 19.38 0.17
C LYS A 60 -12.82 19.44 1.60
N ASP A 61 -12.29 20.37 2.39
CA ASP A 61 -12.70 20.55 3.78
C ASP A 61 -14.23 20.75 3.89
N GLY A 62 -14.85 20.03 4.82
CA GLY A 62 -16.30 19.98 4.99
C GLY A 62 -17.06 19.04 4.03
N THR A 63 -16.36 18.24 3.22
CA THR A 63 -16.95 17.19 2.37
C THR A 63 -16.34 15.83 2.70
N GLU A 64 -17.02 14.75 2.32
CA GLU A 64 -16.46 13.38 2.34
C GLU A 64 -16.14 12.89 0.91
N ASP A 65 -16.18 13.81 -0.06
CA ASP A 65 -15.96 13.52 -1.47
C ASP A 65 -14.46 13.56 -1.79
N TRP A 66 -13.84 12.39 -1.79
CA TRP A 66 -12.47 12.19 -2.28
C TRP A 66 -12.46 12.13 -3.81
N LYS A 67 -11.59 12.91 -4.44
CA LYS A 67 -11.37 12.87 -5.89
C LYS A 67 -9.92 12.57 -6.23
N ALA A 68 -9.71 11.58 -7.09
CA ALA A 68 -8.42 11.35 -7.73
C ALA A 68 -8.06 12.52 -8.66
N VAL A 69 -6.82 12.99 -8.61
CA VAL A 69 -6.32 14.15 -9.36
C VAL A 69 -5.05 13.86 -10.18
N ASN A 70 -4.70 12.58 -10.38
CA ASN A 70 -3.55 12.18 -11.21
C ASN A 70 -3.87 12.11 -12.71
#